data_AF-A0A1J4ZJI1-F1
#
_entry.id   AF-A0A1J4ZJI1-F1
#
_cell.length_a   1.000
_cell.length_b   1.000
_cell.length_c   1.000
_cell.angle_alpha   90.00
_cell.angle_beta   90.00
_cell.angle_gamma   90.00
#
_symmetry.space_group_name_H-M   'P 1'
#
loop_
_entity.id
_entity.type
_entity.pdbx_description
1 polymer ?
#
loop_
_entity_poly.entity_id
_entity_poly.type
_entity_poly.pdbx_seq_one_letter_code
_entity_poly.pdbx_strand_id
1 'polypeptide(L)'
;MAIPSETPSGFLVHAKEFFEAAQLVLSRRDSVSLPSYFLLGRSIELALKAFLLSRGLNARELKSRKFGHDLDALLNKAISLGIENELPITDSEKGVLSLLNYDYLEKRFEYRVTNGTYALPFIDTTKQIARKLAYELRI
;
A
#
# COMPACT_ATOMS: atom_id res chain seq x y z
N MET A 1 2.95 -15.23 28.58
CA MET A 1 1.91 -15.16 27.53
C MET A 1 2.56 -14.52 26.31
N ALA A 2 2.72 -15.23 25.20
CA ALA A 2 3.29 -14.65 23.99
C ALA A 2 2.28 -13.63 23.42
N ILE A 3 2.74 -12.41 23.11
CA ILE A 3 1.92 -11.43 22.40
C ILE A 3 1.63 -12.02 21.01
N PRO A 4 0.37 -12.09 20.56
CA PRO A 4 0.03 -12.58 19.23
C PRO A 4 0.83 -11.81 18.17
N SER A 5 1.45 -12.53 17.24
CA SER A 5 2.18 -11.93 16.12
C SER A 5 1.22 -11.54 14.99
N GLU A 6 1.63 -10.60 14.15
CA GLU A 6 0.90 -10.27 12.94
C GLU A 6 0.74 -11.50 12.02
N THR A 7 -0.41 -11.62 11.37
CA THR A 7 -0.72 -12.70 10.41
C THR A 7 -0.98 -12.12 9.02
N PRO A 8 -0.77 -12.90 7.94
CA PRO A 8 -1.13 -12.47 6.59
C PRO A 8 -2.60 -12.03 6.49
N SER A 9 -3.51 -12.81 7.08
CA SER A 9 -4.95 -12.52 7.08
C SER A 9 -5.27 -11.23 7.84
N GLY A 10 -4.62 -10.98 8.97
CA GLY A 10 -4.78 -9.74 9.73
C GLY A 10 -4.36 -8.51 8.93
N PHE A 11 -3.22 -8.58 8.23
CA PHE A 11 -2.80 -7.50 7.33
C PHE A 11 -3.79 -7.29 6.18
N LEU A 12 -4.33 -8.36 5.59
CA LEU A 12 -5.29 -8.22 4.49
C LEU A 12 -6.64 -7.63 4.95
N VAL A 13 -7.10 -7.97 6.16
CA VAL A 13 -8.28 -7.32 6.78
C VAL A 13 -8.06 -5.82 6.90
N HIS A 14 -6.93 -5.41 7.50
CA HIS A 14 -6.63 -3.99 7.63
C HIS A 14 -6.43 -3.30 6.27
N ALA A 15 -5.83 -3.98 5.28
CA ALA A 15 -5.70 -3.44 3.93
C ALA A 15 -7.07 -3.06 3.34
N LYS A 16 -8.07 -3.94 3.50
CA LYS A 16 -9.45 -3.67 3.07
C LYS A 16 -10.07 -2.50 3.82
N GLU A 17 -9.93 -2.45 5.15
CA GLU A 17 -10.43 -1.33 5.96
C GLU A 17 -9.83 0.02 5.54
N PHE A 18 -8.52 0.07 5.28
CA PHE A 18 -7.85 1.28 4.79
C PHE A 18 -8.33 1.68 3.38
N PHE A 19 -8.55 0.72 2.49
CA PHE A 19 -9.12 0.98 1.18
C PHE A 19 -10.55 1.55 1.28
N GLU A 20 -11.41 0.94 2.09
CA GLU A 20 -12.79 1.39 2.31
C GLU A 20 -12.82 2.80 2.93
N ALA A 21 -11.93 3.08 3.89
CA ALA A 21 -11.77 4.40 4.46
C ALA A 21 -11.34 5.44 3.40
N ALA A 22 -10.42 5.07 2.50
CA ALA A 22 -10.03 5.95 1.40
C ALA A 22 -11.21 6.26 0.48
N GLN A 23 -12.02 5.25 0.14
CA GLN A 23 -13.23 5.45 -0.67
C GLN A 23 -14.23 6.39 0.02
N LEU A 24 -14.44 6.23 1.32
CA LEU A 24 -15.33 7.11 2.08
C LEU A 24 -14.85 8.56 2.03
N VAL A 25 -13.55 8.82 2.26
CA VAL A 25 -13.00 10.18 2.19
C VAL A 25 -13.15 10.76 0.79
N LEU A 26 -12.85 10.00 -0.25
CA LEU A 26 -12.98 10.45 -1.64
C LEU A 26 -14.44 10.73 -2.04
N SER A 27 -15.40 9.95 -1.52
CA SER A 27 -16.83 10.18 -1.80
C SER A 27 -17.39 11.47 -1.20
N ARG A 28 -16.67 12.08 -0.26
CA ARG A 28 -17.10 13.29 0.48
C ARG A 28 -16.28 14.52 0.14
N ARG A 29 -15.42 14.46 -0.89
CA ARG A 29 -14.48 15.53 -1.23
C ARG A 29 -14.49 15.79 -2.72
N ASP A 30 -14.73 17.05 -3.09
CA ASP A 30 -14.67 17.52 -4.47
C ASP A 30 -13.25 17.94 -4.89
N SER A 31 -12.30 17.89 -3.95
CA SER A 31 -10.92 18.32 -4.14
C SER A 31 -9.92 17.24 -3.72
N VAL A 32 -8.69 17.40 -4.20
CA VAL A 32 -7.55 16.55 -3.85
C VAL A 32 -7.42 16.41 -2.33
N SER A 33 -7.28 15.16 -1.87
CA SER A 33 -7.20 14.81 -0.46
C SER A 33 -5.94 13.99 -0.20
N LEU A 34 -4.88 14.62 0.34
CA LEU A 34 -3.66 13.92 0.77
C LEU A 34 -3.94 12.75 1.73
N PRO A 35 -4.87 12.87 2.70
CA PRO A 35 -5.28 11.73 3.52
C PRO A 35 -5.79 10.53 2.69
N SER A 36 -6.44 10.76 1.55
CA SER A 36 -6.89 9.65 0.69
C SER A 36 -5.71 8.92 0.06
N TYR A 37 -4.68 9.64 -0.38
CA TYR A 37 -3.45 9.02 -0.88
C TYR A 37 -2.70 8.26 0.20
N PHE A 38 -2.65 8.79 1.43
CA PHE A 38 -2.11 8.07 2.59
C PHE A 38 -2.87 6.75 2.84
N LEU A 39 -4.21 6.79 2.89
CA LEU A 39 -5.04 5.61 3.15
C LEU A 39 -4.86 4.56 2.04
N LEU A 40 -4.80 4.98 0.77
CA LEU A 40 -4.52 4.07 -0.35
C LEU A 40 -3.12 3.48 -0.26
N GLY A 41 -2.09 4.29 0.00
CA GLY A 41 -0.72 3.82 0.20
C GLY A 41 -0.64 2.81 1.35
N ARG A 42 -1.36 3.06 2.45
CA ARG A 42 -1.41 2.14 3.59
C ARG A 42 -2.13 0.83 3.28
N SER A 43 -3.22 0.88 2.52
CA SER A 43 -3.88 -0.32 2.00
C SER A 43 -2.92 -1.18 1.17
N ILE A 44 -2.19 -0.56 0.24
CA ILE A 44 -1.22 -1.23 -0.63
C ILE A 44 -0.07 -1.82 0.19
N GLU A 45 0.50 -1.04 1.11
CA GLU A 45 1.59 -1.49 1.99
C GLU A 45 1.21 -2.75 2.76
N LEU A 46 0.01 -2.75 3.36
CA LEU A 46 -0.48 -3.88 4.15
C LEU A 46 -0.77 -5.11 3.29
N ALA A 47 -1.36 -4.94 2.11
CA ALA A 47 -1.61 -6.06 1.20
C ALA A 47 -0.29 -6.71 0.72
N LEU A 48 0.72 -5.90 0.37
CA LEU A 48 2.04 -6.42 0.01
C LEU A 48 2.73 -7.11 1.20
N LYS A 49 2.63 -6.56 2.41
CA LYS A 49 3.14 -7.22 3.62
C LYS A 49 2.42 -8.53 3.92
N ALA A 50 1.10 -8.61 3.68
CA ALA A 50 0.35 -9.84 3.81
C ALA A 50 0.91 -10.94 2.90
N PHE A 51 1.13 -10.61 1.62
CA PHE A 51 1.75 -11.53 0.66
C PHE A 51 3.16 -11.95 1.09
N LEU A 52 4.02 -11.00 1.45
CA LEU A 52 5.39 -11.31 1.86
C LEU A 52 5.43 -12.20 3.12
N LEU A 53 4.56 -11.93 4.08
CA LEU A 53 4.43 -12.73 5.30
C LEU A 53 3.91 -14.15 5.00
N SER A 54 2.99 -14.33 4.04
CA SER A 54 2.54 -15.67 3.62
C SER A 54 3.62 -16.46 2.89
N ARG A 55 4.61 -15.78 2.30
CA ARG A 55 5.82 -16.39 1.71
C ARG A 55 6.97 -16.60 2.70
N GLY A 56 6.72 -16.44 4.00
CA GLY A 56 7.67 -16.77 5.06
C GLY A 56 8.63 -15.65 5.47
N LEU A 57 8.44 -14.41 5.00
CA LEU A 57 9.16 -13.27 5.58
C LEU A 57 8.65 -13.03 7.00
N ASN A 58 9.56 -12.70 7.91
CA ASN A 58 9.18 -12.47 9.30
C ASN A 58 8.59 -11.05 9.49
N ALA A 59 7.62 -10.91 10.40
CA ALA A 59 6.94 -9.63 10.65
C ALA A 59 7.89 -8.52 11.16
N ARG A 60 9.00 -8.88 11.83
CA ARG A 60 10.00 -7.91 12.30
C ARG A 60 10.75 -7.26 11.12
N GLU A 61 11.09 -8.05 10.11
CA GLU A 61 11.73 -7.58 8.88
C GLU A 61 10.80 -6.66 8.10
N LEU A 62 9.50 -7.01 8.00
CA LEU A 62 8.49 -6.16 7.35
C LEU A 62 8.26 -4.81 8.07
N LYS A 63 8.61 -4.71 9.34
CA LYS A 63 8.60 -3.47 10.13
C LYS A 63 9.92 -2.70 10.09
N SER A 64 10.97 -3.29 9.51
CA SER A 64 12.28 -2.63 9.40
C SER A 64 12.22 -1.45 8.45
N ARG A 65 13.21 -0.56 8.52
CA ARG A 65 13.34 0.59 7.60
C ARG A 65 13.35 0.20 6.12
N LYS A 66 13.75 -1.04 5.81
CA LYS A 66 13.79 -1.55 4.42
C LYS A 66 12.39 -1.72 3.79
N PHE A 67 11.38 -2.01 4.61
CA PHE A 67 10.02 -2.32 4.14
C PHE A 67 8.95 -1.46 4.82
N GLY A 68 9.35 -0.57 5.73
CA GLY A 68 8.46 0.37 6.39
C GLY A 68 8.18 1.56 5.49
N HIS A 69 6.93 1.66 5.01
CA HIS A 69 6.46 2.72 4.12
C HIS A 69 7.12 2.78 2.73
N ASP A 70 7.90 1.79 2.35
CA ASP A 70 8.52 1.73 1.02
C ASP A 70 7.75 0.76 0.11
N LEU A 71 6.85 1.30 -0.70
CA LEU A 71 6.02 0.54 -1.63
C LEU A 71 6.84 -0.10 -2.74
N ASP A 72 7.89 0.56 -3.22
CA ASP A 72 8.77 0.01 -4.26
C ASP A 72 9.57 -1.18 -3.70
N ALA A 73 10.13 -1.06 -2.51
CA ALA A 73 10.84 -2.18 -1.88
C ALA A 73 9.93 -3.38 -1.63
N LEU A 74 8.70 -3.13 -1.14
CA LEU A 74 7.70 -4.17 -0.93
C LEU A 74 7.28 -4.84 -2.24
N LEU A 75 6.98 -4.05 -3.27
CA LEU A 75 6.54 -4.56 -4.57
C LEU A 75 7.65 -5.37 -5.24
N ASN A 76 8.87 -4.84 -5.30
CA ASN A 76 10.02 -5.55 -5.88
C ASN A 76 10.29 -6.87 -5.16
N LYS A 77 10.17 -6.89 -3.82
CA LYS A 77 10.30 -8.13 -3.06
C LYS A 77 9.16 -9.09 -3.38
N ALA A 78 7.93 -8.63 -3.50
CA ALA A 78 6.78 -9.46 -3.84
C ALA A 78 6.89 -10.05 -5.26
N ILE A 79 7.37 -9.28 -6.24
CA ILE A 79 7.70 -9.74 -7.59
C ILE A 79 8.75 -10.85 -7.53
N SER A 80 9.84 -10.65 -6.76
CA SER A 80 10.88 -11.68 -6.59
C SER A 80 10.38 -13.00 -5.97
N LEU A 81 9.22 -12.95 -5.30
CA LEU A 81 8.55 -14.10 -4.69
C LEU A 81 7.31 -14.57 -5.48
N GLY A 82 7.12 -14.06 -6.70
CA GLY A 82 6.14 -14.56 -7.65
C GLY A 82 4.73 -14.02 -7.50
N ILE A 83 4.53 -12.81 -6.95
CA ILE A 83 3.18 -12.20 -6.85
C ILE A 83 2.48 -12.11 -8.21
N GLU A 84 3.23 -11.88 -9.30
CA GLU A 84 2.68 -11.75 -10.66
C GLU A 84 2.10 -13.07 -11.21
N ASN A 85 2.45 -14.22 -10.61
CA ASN A 85 1.85 -15.51 -10.95
C ASN A 85 0.39 -15.62 -10.45
N GLU A 86 0.05 -14.84 -9.43
CA GLU A 86 -1.26 -14.87 -8.78
C GLU A 86 -2.09 -13.64 -9.13
N LEU A 87 -1.41 -12.51 -9.27
CA LEU A 87 -2.00 -11.21 -9.53
C LEU A 87 -1.06 -10.41 -10.43
N PRO A 88 -1.25 -10.44 -11.76
CA PRO A 88 -0.41 -9.70 -12.70
C PRO A 88 -0.37 -8.20 -12.38
N ILE A 89 0.79 -7.58 -12.40
CA ILE A 89 0.96 -6.14 -12.17
C ILE A 89 1.62 -5.53 -13.40
N THR A 90 0.89 -4.66 -14.08
CA THR A 90 1.35 -4.02 -15.32
C THR A 90 2.43 -2.98 -15.04
N ASP A 91 3.25 -2.66 -16.04
CA ASP A 91 4.29 -1.63 -15.89
C ASP A 91 3.71 -0.23 -15.61
N SER A 92 2.50 0.05 -16.11
CA SER A 92 1.77 1.27 -15.77
C SER A 92 1.38 1.32 -14.28
N GLU A 93 0.90 0.20 -13.72
CA GLU A 93 0.60 0.11 -12.29
C GLU A 93 1.87 0.25 -11.43
N LYS A 94 3.00 -0.34 -11.87
CA LYS A 94 4.31 -0.16 -11.22
C LYS A 94 4.74 1.31 -11.20
N GLY A 95 4.57 2.02 -12.33
CA GLY A 95 4.87 3.45 -12.42
C GLY A 95 3.99 4.30 -11.50
N VAL A 96 2.70 3.99 -11.40
CA VAL A 96 1.77 4.66 -10.47
C VAL A 96 2.17 4.42 -9.01
N LEU A 97 2.56 3.20 -8.67
CA LEU A 97 3.03 2.85 -7.33
C LEU A 97 4.32 3.59 -6.97
N SER A 98 5.29 3.67 -7.90
CA SER A 98 6.54 4.39 -7.65
C SER A 98 6.29 5.90 -7.47
N LEU A 99 5.35 6.49 -8.24
CA LEU A 99 4.96 7.87 -8.05
C LEU A 99 4.28 8.11 -6.69
N LEU A 100 3.39 7.21 -6.26
CA LEU A 100 2.79 7.25 -4.92
C LEU A 100 3.87 7.13 -3.84
N ASN A 101 4.84 6.23 -4.03
CA ASN A 101 5.90 5.93 -3.08
C ASN A 101 6.75 7.16 -2.77
N TYR A 102 6.99 8.03 -3.76
CA TYR A 102 7.83 9.23 -3.59
C TYR A 102 7.43 10.09 -2.38
N ASP A 103 6.14 10.37 -2.22
CA ASP A 103 5.63 11.15 -1.07
C ASP A 103 5.22 10.26 0.11
N TYR A 104 4.86 8.99 -0.14
CA TYR A 104 4.45 8.04 0.90
C TYR A 104 5.62 7.61 1.79
N LEU A 105 6.78 7.32 1.20
CA LEU A 105 8.00 6.92 1.88
C LEU A 105 8.44 7.93 2.93
N GLU A 106 8.39 9.21 2.56
CA GLU A 106 8.75 10.35 3.39
C GLU A 106 7.61 10.84 4.29
N LYS A 107 6.48 10.09 4.35
CA LYS A 107 5.27 10.40 5.14
C LYS A 107 4.69 11.79 4.85
N ARG A 108 4.89 12.31 3.64
CA ARG A 108 4.49 13.69 3.29
C ARG A 108 2.97 13.86 3.22
N PHE A 109 2.21 12.78 3.10
CA PHE A 109 0.75 12.84 3.20
C PHE A 109 0.22 12.99 4.63
N GLU A 110 1.04 12.69 5.65
CA GLU A 110 0.68 12.83 7.06
C GLU A 110 0.92 14.26 7.57
N TYR A 111 1.87 14.98 6.97
CA TYR A 111 2.27 16.32 7.37
C TYR A 111 2.06 17.31 6.23
N ARG A 112 1.19 18.30 6.48
CA ARG A 112 0.96 19.37 5.50
C ARG A 112 2.19 20.27 5.39
N VAL A 113 2.76 20.37 4.20
CA VAL A 113 3.81 21.33 3.86
C VAL A 113 3.17 22.54 3.18
N THR A 114 3.21 23.71 3.82
CA THR A 114 2.71 24.95 3.21
C THR A 114 3.54 25.29 1.96
N ASN A 115 2.86 25.56 0.85
CA ASN A 115 3.46 25.76 -0.48
C ASN A 115 4.28 24.57 -1.00
N GLY A 116 4.06 23.37 -0.45
CA GLY A 116 4.66 22.14 -0.95
C GLY A 116 3.98 21.65 -2.23
N THR A 117 4.78 21.10 -3.13
CA THR A 117 4.30 20.35 -4.30
C THR A 117 4.34 18.85 -3.99
N TYR A 118 3.31 18.13 -4.43
CA TYR A 118 3.16 16.70 -4.23
C TYR A 118 3.12 15.99 -5.58
N ALA A 119 3.81 14.85 -5.67
CA ALA A 119 3.85 13.98 -6.82
C ALA A 119 2.65 13.02 -6.76
N LEU A 120 1.47 13.55 -7.09
CA LEU A 120 0.22 12.79 -6.95
C LEU A 120 -0.05 11.95 -8.21
N PRO A 121 -0.14 10.61 -8.09
CA PRO A 121 -0.58 9.78 -9.20
C PRO A 121 -2.07 9.95 -9.49
N PHE A 122 -2.53 9.44 -10.64
CA PHE A 122 -3.96 9.39 -10.94
C PHE A 122 -4.71 8.60 -9.87
N ILE A 123 -5.68 9.27 -9.23
CA ILE A 123 -6.38 8.72 -8.06
C ILE A 123 -7.16 7.44 -8.40
N ASP A 124 -7.79 7.37 -9.58
CA ASP A 124 -8.57 6.20 -9.96
C ASP A 124 -7.70 4.97 -10.23
N THR A 125 -6.56 5.13 -10.89
CA THR A 125 -5.59 4.04 -11.05
C THR A 125 -5.04 3.60 -9.70
N THR A 126 -4.77 4.54 -8.79
CA THR A 126 -4.29 4.24 -7.43
C THR A 126 -5.34 3.43 -6.65
N LYS A 127 -6.62 3.80 -6.74
CA LYS A 127 -7.74 3.03 -6.15
C LYS A 127 -7.85 1.64 -6.75
N GLN A 128 -7.74 1.50 -8.07
CA GLN A 128 -7.81 0.21 -8.74
C GLN A 128 -6.72 -0.73 -8.24
N ILE A 129 -5.47 -0.24 -8.14
CA ILE A 129 -4.34 -1.00 -7.60
C ILE A 129 -4.58 -1.41 -6.15
N ALA A 130 -5.01 -0.46 -5.29
CA ALA A 130 -5.29 -0.74 -3.89
C ALA A 130 -6.41 -1.79 -3.73
N ARG A 131 -7.50 -1.67 -4.48
CA ARG A 131 -8.60 -2.65 -4.48
C ARG A 131 -8.10 -4.02 -4.93
N LYS A 132 -7.41 -4.07 -6.06
CA LYS A 132 -6.87 -5.28 -6.67
C LYS A 132 -5.98 -6.03 -5.67
N LEU A 133 -5.02 -5.35 -5.04
CA LEU A 133 -4.18 -5.94 -4.00
C LEU A 133 -4.98 -6.33 -2.74
N ALA A 134 -5.90 -5.51 -2.25
CA ALA A 134 -6.62 -5.81 -1.01
C ALA A 134 -7.65 -6.95 -1.15
N TYR A 135 -8.21 -7.18 -2.33
CA TYR A 135 -9.32 -8.11 -2.53
C TYR A 135 -9.01 -9.33 -3.40
N GLU A 136 -8.04 -9.23 -4.31
CA GLU A 136 -7.78 -10.27 -5.31
C GLU A 136 -6.50 -11.08 -5.03
N LEU A 137 -5.65 -10.59 -4.11
CA LEU A 137 -4.49 -11.35 -3.61
C LEU A 137 -4.94 -12.65 -2.93
N ARG A 138 -4.24 -13.74 -3.29
CA ARG A 138 -4.35 -15.03 -2.62
C ARG A 138 -3.19 -15.17 -1.64
N ILE A 139 -3.48 -15.49 -0.39
CA ILE A 139 -2.51 -15.64 0.70
C ILE A 139 -2.73 -16.91 1.48
#